data_AF-A0AAC8Z1L2-F1
#
_entry.id   AF-A0AAC8Z1L2-F1
#
_cell.length_a   1.000
_cell.length_b   1.000
_cell.length_c   1.000
_cell.angle_alpha   90.00
_cell.angle_beta   90.00
_cell.angle_gamma   90.00
#
_symmetry.space_group_name_H-M   'P 1'
#
loop_
_entity.id
_entity.type
_entity.pdbx_description
1 polymer ?
#
loop_
_entity_poly.entity_id
_entity_poly.type
_entity_poly.pdbx_seq_one_letter_code
_entity_poly.pdbx_strand_id
1 'polypeptide(L)'
;MVEFAHFNRDEEEFPMTEDRLLIEELAAKGGQPDFLRTIAENVLQLIMEADVDGLIGAGRHERSSERATWRNGYRDRSLDTRVGTLNLKIPKLRAGSYFPGFLEPRKMVEKALVAVIQEAWIGGVSTRRVDELVQAMGMTGISKSTVSKLCKDIDERVHAFLKRPLTGEWPYLWLDATYLKVREGGRIISVAAIIAMAVNTEGRREIVGLHIGPSEAEVFWSDFLKDLVRRGLTGVKLVISDAHEGLKGAITRVMGATWQRCRVHFMRNALSYVPKGQNTVVAAAIRQVFLQPDQKSATQVWRQVADQLRTRWPKLGACMDEAETDVLAYTGFPTQHRTKLHSTNPLERLNKEVKRRADVVGIFPNEDSIIRLVGAVLMEQNDEWQLQHRYMQIEGMAELNQPMIEEENQPLHITAKAA
;
A
#
# COMPACT_ATOMS: atom_id res chain seq x y z
N MET A 1 -1.04 -47.77 -8.99
CA MET A 1 -0.78 -48.85 -8.02
C MET A 1 0.69 -48.78 -7.68
N VAL A 2 1.01 -48.30 -6.49
CA VAL A 2 2.39 -48.30 -5.97
C VAL A 2 2.37 -49.29 -4.82
N GLU A 3 3.07 -50.42 -4.99
CA GLU A 3 3.24 -51.45 -3.96
C GLU A 3 4.11 -50.89 -2.83
N PHE A 4 3.59 -50.94 -1.60
CA PHE A 4 4.38 -50.68 -0.41
C PHE A 4 5.14 -51.96 -0.05
N ALA A 5 6.47 -51.91 -0.20
CA ALA A 5 7.38 -52.97 0.23
C ALA A 5 7.30 -53.19 1.75
N HIS A 6 7.35 -54.45 2.15
CA HIS A 6 7.33 -54.92 3.53
C HIS A 6 8.36 -54.21 4.42
N PHE A 7 7.86 -53.54 5.45
CA PHE A 7 8.66 -53.02 6.54
C PHE A 7 8.97 -54.18 7.48
N ASN A 8 10.20 -54.69 7.41
CA ASN A 8 10.67 -55.76 8.30
C ASN A 8 10.82 -55.20 9.72
N ARG A 9 10.15 -55.82 10.69
CA ARG A 9 10.27 -55.50 12.12
C ARG A 9 11.46 -56.28 12.67
N ASP A 10 12.57 -55.59 12.91
CA ASP A 10 13.53 -56.06 13.92
C ASP A 10 13.00 -55.61 15.29
N GLU A 11 12.73 -56.60 16.14
CA GLU A 11 12.22 -56.46 17.51
C GLU A 11 13.35 -56.01 18.44
N GLU A 12 13.51 -54.70 18.60
CA GLU A 12 14.01 -54.15 19.86
C GLU A 12 12.83 -53.49 20.58
N GLU A 13 12.37 -54.14 21.65
CA GLU A 13 11.33 -53.64 22.56
C GLU A 13 11.82 -52.39 23.30
N PHE A 14 11.62 -51.22 22.70
CA PHE A 14 11.49 -49.98 23.44
C PHE A 14 10.05 -49.86 23.96
N PRO A 15 9.81 -49.51 25.23
CA PRO A 15 8.46 -49.32 25.76
C PRO A 15 7.86 -48.03 25.17
N MET A 16 7.29 -48.14 23.97
CA MET A 16 6.67 -47.08 23.16
C MET A 16 5.25 -47.49 22.74
N THR A 17 4.55 -48.25 23.59
CA THR A 17 3.29 -48.92 23.25
C THR A 17 2.10 -47.94 23.14
N GLU A 18 2.10 -46.85 23.91
CA GLU A 18 0.99 -45.87 23.90
C GLU A 18 0.98 -44.99 22.63
N ASP A 19 2.16 -44.55 22.16
CA ASP A 19 2.27 -43.67 20.99
C ASP A 19 1.89 -44.38 19.68
N ARG A 20 2.21 -45.68 19.54
CA ARG A 20 1.81 -46.49 18.38
C ARG A 20 0.30 -46.71 18.31
N LEU A 21 -0.34 -46.97 19.46
CA LEU A 21 -1.79 -47.12 19.53
C LEU A 21 -2.51 -45.82 19.16
N LEU A 22 -1.98 -44.67 19.60
CA LEU A 22 -2.52 -43.36 19.25
C LEU A 22 -2.45 -43.09 17.74
N ILE A 23 -1.33 -43.44 17.09
CA ILE A 23 -1.15 -43.27 15.64
C ILE A 23 -2.07 -44.20 14.86
N GLU A 24 -2.26 -45.44 15.30
CA GLU A 24 -3.18 -46.40 14.67
C GLU A 24 -4.66 -45.98 14.82
N GLU A 25 -5.07 -45.49 16.00
CA GLU A 25 -6.41 -44.95 16.22
C GLU A 25 -6.67 -43.67 15.42
N LEU A 26 -5.66 -42.81 15.27
CA LEU A 26 -5.75 -41.62 14.43
C LEU A 26 -5.87 -42.03 12.96
N ALA A 27 -5.02 -42.95 12.47
CA ALA A 27 -5.07 -43.46 11.10
C ALA A 27 -6.42 -44.12 10.76
N ALA A 28 -7.05 -44.80 11.72
CA ALA A 28 -8.39 -45.38 11.56
C ALA A 28 -9.52 -44.34 11.36
N LYS A 29 -9.28 -43.06 11.71
CA LYS A 29 -10.20 -41.94 11.43
C LYS A 29 -9.96 -41.29 10.05
N GLY A 30 -9.10 -41.87 9.23
CA GLY A 30 -8.82 -41.42 7.87
C GLY A 30 -10.11 -41.32 7.04
N GLY A 31 -10.37 -40.12 6.50
CA GLY A 31 -11.55 -39.83 5.67
C GLY A 31 -12.68 -39.06 6.37
N GLN A 32 -12.59 -38.80 7.67
CA GLN A 32 -13.53 -37.90 8.36
C GLN A 32 -13.17 -36.42 8.11
N PRO A 33 -14.15 -35.50 8.03
CA PRO A 33 -13.90 -34.07 7.84
C PRO A 33 -12.93 -33.45 8.88
N ASP A 34 -12.93 -34.00 10.09
CA ASP A 34 -12.17 -33.51 11.24
C ASP A 34 -10.86 -34.28 11.50
N PHE A 35 -10.44 -35.15 10.58
CA PHE A 35 -9.26 -36.01 10.74
C PHE A 35 -7.98 -35.20 11.03
N LEU A 36 -7.69 -34.20 10.18
CA LEU A 36 -6.52 -33.34 10.33
C LEU A 36 -6.56 -32.52 11.63
N ARG A 37 -7.75 -32.04 12.03
CA ARG A 37 -7.96 -31.32 13.27
C ARG A 37 -7.60 -32.19 14.48
N THR A 38 -8.08 -33.43 14.47
CA THR A 38 -7.85 -34.41 15.54
C THR A 38 -6.36 -34.77 15.63
N ILE A 39 -5.68 -34.95 14.49
CA ILE A 39 -4.22 -35.18 14.49
C ILE A 39 -3.49 -33.99 15.09
N ALA A 40 -3.81 -32.77 14.66
CA ALA A 40 -3.16 -31.57 15.16
C ALA A 40 -3.35 -31.39 16.68
N GLU A 41 -4.56 -31.58 17.20
CA GLU A 41 -4.84 -31.55 18.64
C GLU A 41 -3.97 -32.55 19.41
N ASN A 42 -3.88 -33.79 18.93
CA ASN A 42 -3.12 -34.86 19.60
C ASN A 42 -1.62 -34.61 19.55
N VAL A 43 -1.08 -34.24 18.38
CA VAL A 43 0.36 -33.93 18.25
C VAL A 43 0.75 -32.75 19.13
N LEU A 44 -0.05 -31.68 19.16
CA LEU A 44 0.22 -30.55 20.05
C LEU A 44 0.07 -30.93 21.53
N GLN A 45 -0.85 -31.83 21.88
CA GLN A 45 -0.95 -32.37 23.23
C GLN A 45 0.33 -33.13 23.61
N LEU A 46 0.81 -34.04 22.75
CA LEU A 46 2.04 -34.79 22.99
C LEU A 46 3.25 -33.87 23.19
N ILE A 47 3.39 -32.83 22.37
CA ILE A 47 4.47 -31.84 22.52
C ILE A 47 4.38 -31.15 23.89
N MET A 48 3.19 -30.72 24.32
CA MET A 48 3.02 -30.11 25.64
C MET A 48 3.28 -31.08 26.80
N GLU A 49 2.93 -32.36 26.64
CA GLU A 49 3.21 -33.39 27.64
C GLU A 49 4.72 -33.62 27.78
N ALA A 50 5.44 -33.75 26.65
CA ALA A 50 6.89 -33.92 26.62
C ALA A 50 7.65 -32.72 27.19
N ASP A 51 7.23 -31.49 26.84
CA ASP A 51 7.79 -30.26 27.43
C ASP A 51 7.69 -30.28 28.96
N VAL A 52 6.54 -30.71 29.48
CA VAL A 52 6.27 -30.74 30.92
C VAL A 52 7.04 -31.85 31.63
N ASP A 53 7.19 -33.01 31.00
CA ASP A 53 8.05 -34.07 31.54
C ASP A 53 9.50 -33.61 31.65
N GLY A 54 10.01 -32.89 30.65
CA GLY A 54 11.34 -32.26 30.68
C GLY A 54 11.48 -31.21 31.78
N LEU A 55 10.47 -30.37 32.00
CA LEU A 55 10.46 -29.36 33.08
C LEU A 55 10.34 -29.97 34.48
N ILE A 56 9.63 -31.08 34.62
CA ILE A 56 9.45 -31.78 35.89
C ILE A 56 10.65 -32.67 36.22
N GLY A 57 11.33 -33.20 35.20
CA GLY A 57 12.38 -34.22 35.33
C GLY A 57 11.82 -35.62 35.62
N ALA A 58 10.55 -35.85 35.31
CA ALA A 58 9.89 -37.15 35.51
C ALA A 58 8.61 -37.24 34.69
N GLY A 59 8.39 -38.41 34.08
CA GLY A 59 7.19 -38.77 33.36
C GLY A 59 5.96 -38.94 34.26
N ARG A 60 4.81 -39.13 33.63
CA ARG A 60 3.54 -39.31 34.33
C ARG A 60 3.55 -40.58 35.18
N HIS A 61 3.21 -40.44 36.46
CA HIS A 61 3.23 -41.53 37.46
C HIS A 61 4.59 -42.19 37.71
N GLU A 62 5.66 -41.69 37.10
CA GLU A 62 7.01 -42.18 37.32
C GLU A 62 7.46 -41.91 38.76
N ARG A 63 8.32 -42.76 39.33
CA ARG A 63 9.00 -42.46 40.59
C ARG A 63 10.43 -42.05 40.29
N SER A 64 10.72 -40.76 40.44
CA SER A 64 12.05 -40.20 40.24
C SER A 64 12.43 -39.33 41.43
N SER A 65 13.67 -39.46 41.89
CA SER A 65 14.28 -38.60 42.92
C SER A 65 14.64 -37.20 42.40
N GLU A 66 14.71 -37.03 41.07
CA GLU A 66 15.06 -35.76 40.41
C GLU A 66 13.84 -34.88 40.13
N ARG A 67 12.64 -35.32 40.55
CA ARG A 67 11.38 -34.59 40.34
C ARG A 67 11.40 -33.21 41.00
N ALA A 68 11.25 -32.17 40.19
CA ALA A 68 11.20 -30.78 40.65
C ALA A 68 9.81 -30.32 41.12
N THR A 69 8.73 -30.79 40.50
CA THR A 69 7.35 -30.38 40.81
C THR A 69 6.34 -31.47 40.42
N TRP A 70 5.04 -31.20 40.58
CA TRP A 70 3.97 -32.14 40.25
C TRP A 70 2.97 -31.52 39.28
N ARG A 71 2.30 -32.36 38.48
CA ARG A 71 1.18 -31.95 37.62
C ARG A 71 -0.05 -31.63 38.48
N ASN A 72 -0.86 -30.66 38.05
CA ASN A 72 -2.08 -30.20 38.75
C ASN A 72 -3.25 -30.00 37.77
N GLY A 73 -3.49 -31.02 36.94
CA GLY A 73 -4.54 -31.02 35.93
C GLY A 73 -4.23 -30.14 34.72
N TYR A 74 -5.29 -29.67 34.06
CA TYR A 74 -5.21 -28.99 32.77
C TYR A 74 -5.95 -27.65 32.77
N ARG A 75 -5.58 -26.77 31.86
CA ARG A 75 -6.33 -25.56 31.46
C ARG A 75 -6.79 -25.75 30.03
N ASP A 76 -8.09 -25.70 29.82
CA ASP A 76 -8.65 -25.70 28.47
C ASP A 76 -8.31 -24.42 27.74
N ARG A 77 -7.97 -24.57 26.47
CA ARG A 77 -7.69 -23.45 25.58
C ARG A 77 -8.05 -23.80 24.15
N SER A 78 -8.89 -22.98 23.54
CA SER A 78 -9.14 -23.05 22.10
C SER A 78 -8.04 -22.35 21.29
N LEU A 79 -7.71 -22.89 20.12
CA LEU A 79 -6.81 -22.30 19.13
C LEU A 79 -7.41 -22.44 17.73
N ASP A 80 -7.79 -21.33 17.12
CA ASP A 80 -8.31 -21.28 15.76
C ASP A 80 -7.16 -21.42 14.75
N THR A 81 -7.24 -22.43 13.89
CA THR A 81 -6.24 -22.75 12.87
C THR A 81 -6.91 -22.96 11.51
N ARG A 82 -6.11 -23.12 10.45
CA ARG A 82 -6.62 -23.43 9.10
C ARG A 82 -7.34 -24.78 8.99
N VAL A 83 -7.18 -25.67 9.96
CA VAL A 83 -7.88 -26.98 10.03
C VAL A 83 -9.05 -26.96 11.03
N GLY A 84 -9.46 -25.78 11.48
CA GLY A 84 -10.54 -25.57 12.45
C GLY A 84 -10.05 -25.16 13.83
N THR A 85 -11.00 -25.03 14.77
CA THR A 85 -10.73 -24.70 16.18
C THR A 85 -10.23 -25.93 16.94
N LEU A 86 -8.98 -25.91 17.39
CA LEU A 86 -8.36 -26.93 18.22
C LEU A 86 -8.69 -26.70 19.70
N ASN A 87 -9.07 -27.74 20.42
CA ASN A 87 -9.32 -27.72 21.87
C ASN A 87 -8.12 -28.30 22.61
N LEU A 88 -7.18 -27.43 22.98
CA LEU A 88 -5.94 -27.80 23.65
C LEU A 88 -6.14 -27.88 25.16
N LYS A 89 -5.50 -28.88 25.79
CA LYS A 89 -5.45 -29.02 27.25
C LYS A 89 -4.05 -28.70 27.74
N ILE A 90 -3.79 -27.45 28.08
CA ILE A 90 -2.48 -27.01 28.57
C ILE A 90 -2.24 -27.59 29.97
N PRO A 91 -1.19 -28.40 30.20
CA PRO A 91 -0.91 -28.94 31.52
C PRO A 91 -0.60 -27.83 32.54
N LYS A 92 -1.00 -28.05 33.79
CA LYS A 92 -0.70 -27.16 34.92
C LYS A 92 0.33 -27.81 35.83
N LEU A 93 1.21 -26.99 36.39
CA LEU A 93 2.15 -27.39 37.43
C LEU A 93 1.60 -27.00 38.81
N ARG A 94 1.94 -27.76 39.84
CA ARG A 94 1.57 -27.50 41.24
C ARG A 94 2.37 -26.35 41.84
N ALA A 95 3.64 -26.24 41.44
CA ALA A 95 4.52 -25.10 41.70
C ALA A 95 5.17 -24.66 40.39
N GLY A 96 5.24 -23.35 40.15
CA GLY A 96 5.68 -22.74 38.88
C GLY A 96 4.54 -22.50 37.88
N SER A 97 4.89 -22.00 36.70
CA SER A 97 3.95 -21.77 35.60
C SER A 97 4.47 -22.35 34.29
N TYR A 98 3.64 -23.13 33.60
CA TYR A 98 3.91 -23.61 32.24
C TYR A 98 3.01 -22.88 31.24
N PHE A 99 3.63 -22.46 30.14
CA PHE A 99 2.93 -21.98 28.97
C PHE A 99 3.73 -22.41 27.73
N PRO A 100 3.10 -23.15 26.79
CA PRO A 100 3.81 -23.67 25.63
C PRO A 100 4.34 -22.53 24.74
N GLY A 101 5.60 -22.64 24.30
CA GLY A 101 6.28 -21.59 23.54
C GLY A 101 5.69 -21.32 22.15
N PHE A 102 4.97 -22.29 21.58
CA PHE A 102 4.28 -22.13 20.29
C PHE A 102 2.94 -21.36 20.41
N LEU A 103 2.47 -21.06 21.62
CA LEU A 103 1.30 -20.22 21.84
C LEU A 103 1.72 -18.82 22.28
N GLU A 104 0.92 -17.81 21.94
CA GLU A 104 1.09 -16.45 22.46
C GLU A 104 0.02 -16.15 23.51
N PRO A 105 0.34 -15.51 24.65
CA PRO A 105 -0.67 -15.15 25.65
C PRO A 105 -1.81 -14.33 25.05
N ARG A 106 -3.06 -14.70 25.35
CA ARG A 106 -4.30 -14.02 24.92
C ARG A 106 -4.59 -14.01 23.41
N LYS A 107 -3.73 -14.58 22.55
CA LYS A 107 -4.06 -14.83 21.14
C LYS A 107 -4.64 -16.23 20.97
N MET A 108 -5.80 -16.30 20.34
CA MET A 108 -6.56 -17.54 20.13
C MET A 108 -6.50 -18.01 18.68
N VAL A 109 -5.69 -17.38 17.82
CA VAL A 109 -5.69 -17.59 16.37
C VAL A 109 -4.25 -17.82 15.88
N GLU A 110 -4.06 -18.79 14.98
CA GLU A 110 -2.79 -19.07 14.28
C GLU A 110 -2.34 -17.87 13.42
N LYS A 111 -1.05 -17.55 13.42
CA LYS A 111 -0.47 -16.45 12.62
C LYS A 111 -0.78 -16.53 11.12
N ALA A 112 -0.76 -17.73 10.54
CA ALA A 112 -1.07 -17.93 9.13
C ALA A 112 -2.52 -17.53 8.80
N LEU A 113 -3.46 -17.84 9.70
CA LEU A 113 -4.86 -17.45 9.54
C LEU A 113 -5.04 -15.93 9.71
N VAL A 114 -4.31 -15.31 10.62
CA VAL A 114 -4.27 -13.83 10.73
C VAL A 114 -3.85 -13.20 9.41
N ALA A 115 -2.81 -13.70 8.76
CA ALA A 115 -2.35 -13.19 7.47
C ALA A 115 -3.42 -13.32 6.37
N VAL A 116 -4.12 -14.46 6.28
CA VAL A 116 -5.22 -14.65 5.33
C VAL A 116 -6.37 -13.67 5.57
N ILE A 117 -6.73 -13.45 6.83
CA ILE A 117 -7.78 -12.49 7.22
C ILE A 117 -7.37 -11.05 6.87
N GLN A 118 -6.12 -10.68 7.15
CA GLN A 118 -5.57 -9.38 6.80
C GLN A 118 -5.56 -9.17 5.28
N GLU A 119 -5.12 -10.17 4.51
CA GLU A 119 -5.08 -10.12 3.06
C GLU A 119 -6.47 -10.01 2.45
N ALA A 120 -7.43 -10.81 2.92
CA ALA A 120 -8.83 -10.70 2.50
C ALA A 120 -9.38 -9.29 2.77
N TRP A 121 -9.10 -8.73 3.95
CA TRP A 121 -9.52 -7.38 4.29
C TRP A 121 -8.87 -6.30 3.39
N ILE A 122 -7.57 -6.39 3.13
CA ILE A 122 -6.85 -5.51 2.18
C ILE A 122 -7.42 -5.68 0.77
N GLY A 123 -7.75 -6.89 0.35
CA GLY A 123 -8.45 -7.22 -0.89
C GLY A 123 -9.86 -6.64 -1.00
N GLY A 124 -10.35 -5.92 0.02
CA GLY A 124 -11.66 -5.30 0.02
C GLY A 124 -12.77 -6.23 0.47
N VAL A 125 -12.47 -7.32 1.18
CA VAL A 125 -13.50 -8.18 1.79
C VAL A 125 -14.00 -7.50 3.06
N SER A 126 -15.30 -7.14 3.09
CA SER A 126 -15.92 -6.53 4.27
C SER A 126 -15.78 -7.44 5.51
N THR A 127 -15.76 -6.86 6.72
CA THR A 127 -15.64 -7.64 7.97
C THR A 127 -16.72 -8.72 8.14
N ARG A 128 -17.90 -8.54 7.53
CA ARG A 128 -18.96 -9.58 7.51
C ARG A 128 -18.61 -10.75 6.58
N ARG A 129 -18.08 -10.44 5.39
CA ARG A 129 -17.64 -11.48 4.44
C ARG A 129 -16.38 -12.21 4.93
N VAL A 130 -15.53 -11.55 5.73
CA VAL A 130 -14.43 -12.20 6.44
C VAL A 130 -14.97 -13.22 7.45
N ASP A 131 -16.05 -12.91 8.16
CA ASP A 131 -16.72 -13.86 9.06
C ASP A 131 -17.25 -15.08 8.29
N GLU A 132 -17.94 -14.85 7.17
CA GLU A 132 -18.38 -15.92 6.26
C GLU A 132 -17.21 -16.78 5.74
N LEU A 133 -16.08 -16.16 5.37
CA LEU A 133 -14.86 -16.85 4.94
C LEU A 133 -14.28 -17.72 6.07
N VAL A 134 -14.22 -17.19 7.29
CA VAL A 134 -13.73 -17.92 8.46
C VAL A 134 -14.65 -19.10 8.80
N GLN A 135 -15.97 -18.92 8.70
CA GLN A 135 -16.94 -20.00 8.87
C GLN A 135 -16.79 -21.08 7.78
N ALA A 136 -16.58 -20.68 6.52
CA ALA A 136 -16.36 -21.60 5.41
C ALA A 136 -15.06 -22.42 5.56
N MET A 137 -14.06 -21.90 6.29
CA MET A 137 -12.84 -22.63 6.66
C MET A 137 -13.02 -23.55 7.89
N GLY A 138 -14.26 -23.76 8.36
CA GLY A 138 -14.57 -24.72 9.43
C GLY A 138 -14.42 -24.17 10.85
N MET A 139 -14.42 -22.85 11.02
CA MET A 139 -14.36 -22.20 12.33
C MET A 139 -15.72 -21.65 12.75
N THR A 140 -15.86 -21.33 14.04
CA THR A 140 -17.13 -20.80 14.60
C THR A 140 -17.46 -19.36 14.14
N GLY A 141 -16.56 -18.73 13.39
CA GLY A 141 -16.66 -17.36 12.89
C GLY A 141 -15.65 -16.41 13.55
N ILE A 142 -15.63 -15.16 13.10
CA ILE A 142 -14.79 -14.11 13.66
C ILE A 142 -15.57 -12.82 13.85
N SER A 143 -15.53 -12.27 15.07
CA SER A 143 -16.18 -10.99 15.34
C SER A 143 -15.49 -9.84 14.59
N LYS A 144 -16.26 -8.82 14.19
CA LYS A 144 -15.71 -7.58 13.61
C LYS A 144 -14.61 -6.95 14.46
N SER A 145 -14.77 -7.02 15.79
CA SER A 145 -13.80 -6.48 16.74
C SER A 145 -12.49 -7.27 16.74
N THR A 146 -12.57 -8.58 16.51
CA THR A 146 -11.40 -9.46 16.38
C THR A 146 -10.67 -9.18 15.07
N VAL A 147 -11.38 -9.08 13.94
CA VAL A 147 -10.79 -8.68 12.65
C VAL A 147 -10.05 -7.34 12.77
N SER A 148 -10.69 -6.34 13.38
CA SER A 148 -10.06 -5.03 13.59
C SER A 148 -8.81 -5.10 14.47
N LYS A 149 -8.77 -5.97 15.48
CA LYS A 149 -7.58 -6.18 16.32
C LYS A 149 -6.47 -6.87 15.55
N LEU A 150 -6.81 -7.89 14.75
CA LEU A 150 -5.85 -8.60 13.90
C LEU A 150 -5.23 -7.66 12.87
N CYS A 151 -5.98 -6.72 12.33
CA CYS A 151 -5.48 -5.73 11.39
C CYS A 151 -4.59 -4.64 12.05
N LYS A 152 -4.44 -4.58 13.38
CA LYS A 152 -3.54 -3.61 14.02
C LYS A 152 -2.07 -3.83 13.66
N ASP A 153 -1.65 -5.07 13.46
CA ASP A 153 -0.26 -5.36 13.05
C ASP A 153 0.05 -4.78 11.65
N ILE A 154 -0.99 -4.48 10.84
CA ILE A 154 -0.83 -3.73 9.58
C ILE A 154 -0.43 -2.29 9.85
N ASP A 155 -0.92 -1.69 10.95
CA ASP A 155 -0.61 -0.30 11.29
C ASP A 155 0.90 -0.12 11.41
N GLU A 156 1.60 -0.99 12.13
CA GLU A 156 3.05 -0.89 12.31
C GLU A 156 3.79 -0.91 10.96
N ARG A 157 3.43 -1.84 10.06
CA ARG A 157 4.01 -1.94 8.72
C ARG A 157 3.73 -0.71 7.87
N VAL A 158 2.48 -0.23 7.88
CA VAL A 158 2.06 0.96 7.15
C VAL A 158 2.78 2.20 7.67
N HIS A 159 2.88 2.37 8.99
CA HIS A 159 3.59 3.50 9.58
C HIS A 159 5.08 3.45 9.27
N ALA A 160 5.72 2.27 9.34
CA ALA A 160 7.11 2.11 8.93
C ALA A 160 7.31 2.49 7.45
N PHE A 161 6.42 2.04 6.56
CA PHE A 161 6.44 2.39 5.15
C PHE A 161 6.25 3.90 4.91
N LEU A 162 5.25 4.52 5.56
CA LEU A 162 4.92 5.94 5.40
C LEU A 162 5.88 6.89 6.12
N LYS A 163 6.66 6.42 7.10
CA LYS A 163 7.64 7.24 7.83
C LYS A 163 9.10 6.92 7.48
N ARG A 164 9.34 6.00 6.54
CA ARG A 164 10.68 5.65 6.07
C ARG A 164 11.45 6.91 5.60
N PRO A 165 12.77 6.97 5.82
CA PRO A 165 13.61 8.01 5.22
C PRO A 165 13.58 7.91 3.70
N LEU A 166 13.61 9.06 3.03
CA LEU A 166 13.68 9.20 1.58
C LEU A 166 15.11 9.58 1.23
N THR A 167 15.80 8.72 0.49
CA THR A 167 17.22 8.89 0.15
C THR A 167 17.38 9.26 -1.32
N GLY A 168 18.41 10.05 -1.62
CA GLY A 168 18.70 10.51 -2.99
C GLY A 168 17.84 11.70 -3.42
N GLU A 169 17.98 12.06 -4.70
CA GLU A 169 17.26 13.19 -5.30
C GLU A 169 16.02 12.72 -6.07
N TRP A 170 14.96 13.53 -5.98
CA TRP A 170 13.62 13.23 -6.48
C TRP A 170 13.11 14.36 -7.38
N PRO A 171 13.56 14.44 -8.65
CA PRO A 171 13.25 15.59 -9.52
C PRO A 171 11.77 15.82 -9.77
N TYR A 172 10.94 14.78 -9.69
CA TYR A 172 9.52 14.86 -10.02
C TYR A 172 8.65 14.33 -8.90
N LEU A 173 7.60 15.09 -8.57
CA LEU A 173 6.61 14.77 -7.56
C LEU A 173 5.19 14.90 -8.16
N TRP A 174 4.36 13.87 -7.98
CA TRP A 174 2.94 13.92 -8.29
C TRP A 174 2.15 13.93 -7.00
N LEU A 175 1.13 14.77 -6.96
CA LEU A 175 0.18 14.89 -5.87
C LEU A 175 -1.23 14.74 -6.43
N ASP A 176 -2.02 13.88 -5.80
CA ASP A 176 -3.44 13.73 -6.11
C ASP A 176 -4.22 13.43 -4.84
N ALA A 177 -5.49 13.78 -4.83
CA ALA A 177 -6.37 13.62 -3.68
C ALA A 177 -7.61 12.81 -4.06
N THR A 178 -7.99 11.86 -3.21
CA THR A 178 -9.25 11.13 -3.34
C THR A 178 -10.08 11.29 -2.08
N TYR A 179 -11.39 11.53 -2.24
CA TYR A 179 -12.26 11.82 -1.11
C TYR A 179 -12.89 10.55 -0.53
N LEU A 180 -12.76 10.35 0.77
CA LEU A 180 -13.33 9.23 1.51
C LEU A 180 -14.33 9.73 2.56
N LYS A 181 -15.21 8.84 3.03
CA LYS A 181 -16.20 9.17 4.07
C LYS A 181 -15.75 8.62 5.42
N VAL A 182 -15.69 9.48 6.43
CA VAL A 182 -15.32 9.11 7.80
C VAL A 182 -16.37 9.58 8.79
N ARG A 183 -16.51 8.86 9.89
CA ARG A 183 -17.33 9.26 11.03
C ARG A 183 -16.48 10.04 12.03
N GLU A 184 -16.84 11.30 12.25
CA GLU A 184 -16.18 12.19 13.21
C GLU A 184 -17.24 12.98 13.99
N GLY A 185 -17.09 13.07 15.31
CA GLY A 185 -18.05 13.81 16.17
C GLY A 185 -19.51 13.34 16.03
N GLY A 186 -19.74 12.07 15.70
CA GLY A 186 -21.08 11.51 15.46
C GLY A 186 -21.69 11.84 14.10
N ARG A 187 -20.97 12.52 13.20
CA ARG A 187 -21.41 12.88 11.83
C ARG A 187 -20.54 12.20 10.78
N ILE A 188 -21.06 12.07 9.56
CA ILE A 188 -20.30 11.58 8.41
C ILE A 188 -19.79 12.80 7.65
N ILE A 189 -18.47 12.91 7.52
CA ILE A 189 -17.82 13.98 6.78
C ILE A 189 -17.00 13.41 5.62
N SER A 190 -16.66 14.26 4.66
CA SER A 190 -15.73 13.93 3.57
C SER A 190 -14.33 14.38 3.97
N VAL A 191 -13.37 13.47 3.92
CA VAL A 191 -11.95 13.77 4.11
C VAL A 191 -11.18 13.46 2.84
N ALA A 192 -10.11 14.20 2.57
CA ALA A 192 -9.23 13.92 1.45
C ALA A 192 -8.08 13.01 1.89
N ALA A 193 -7.86 11.93 1.14
CA ALA A 193 -6.64 11.15 1.18
C ALA A 193 -5.71 11.68 0.09
N ILE A 194 -4.68 12.43 0.49
CA ILE A 194 -3.63 12.91 -0.41
C ILE A 194 -2.59 11.82 -0.55
N ILE A 195 -2.26 11.47 -1.79
CA ILE A 195 -1.22 10.51 -2.13
C ILE A 195 -0.12 11.23 -2.90
N ALA A 196 1.12 11.01 -2.46
CA ALA A 196 2.32 11.52 -3.12
C ALA A 196 3.11 10.38 -3.76
N MET A 197 3.40 10.51 -5.04
CA MET A 197 4.32 9.65 -5.79
C MET A 197 5.49 10.49 -6.27
N ALA A 198 6.73 10.02 -6.12
CA ALA A 198 7.90 10.70 -6.64
C ALA A 198 8.73 9.77 -7.53
N VAL A 199 9.55 10.36 -8.41
CA VAL A 199 10.52 9.64 -9.23
C VAL A 199 11.92 10.14 -8.89
N ASN A 200 12.85 9.22 -8.63
CA ASN A 200 14.23 9.53 -8.33
C ASN A 200 15.09 9.68 -9.59
N THR A 201 16.35 10.09 -9.43
CA THR A 201 17.32 10.24 -10.54
C THR A 201 17.67 8.93 -11.25
N GLU A 202 17.39 7.78 -10.65
CA GLU A 202 17.52 6.46 -11.30
C GLU A 202 16.30 6.09 -12.17
N GLY A 203 15.31 6.98 -12.25
CA GLY A 203 14.07 6.75 -12.98
C GLY A 203 13.11 5.79 -12.29
N ARG A 204 13.32 5.46 -11.01
CA ARG A 204 12.42 4.61 -10.21
C ARG A 204 11.33 5.47 -9.56
N ARG A 205 10.10 4.98 -9.62
CA ARG A 205 8.95 5.64 -8.97
C ARG A 205 8.64 4.99 -7.64
N GLU A 206 8.23 5.81 -6.68
CA GLU A 206 7.82 5.35 -5.36
C GLU A 206 6.65 6.16 -4.84
N ILE A 207 5.83 5.52 -4.00
CA ILE A 207 4.85 6.22 -3.18
C ILE A 207 5.59 6.75 -1.96
N VAL A 208 5.68 8.08 -1.85
CA VAL A 208 6.47 8.75 -0.83
C VAL A 208 5.64 9.28 0.32
N GLY A 209 4.32 9.39 0.18
CA GLY A 209 3.47 9.87 1.27
C GLY A 209 1.99 9.60 1.11
N LEU A 210 1.32 9.53 2.25
CA LEU A 210 -0.13 9.53 2.43
C LEU A 210 -0.44 10.49 3.57
N HIS A 211 -1.44 11.34 3.39
CA HIS A 211 -1.95 12.19 4.46
C HIS A 211 -3.47 12.33 4.36
N ILE A 212 -4.14 12.31 5.51
CA ILE A 212 -5.59 12.43 5.61
C ILE A 212 -5.92 13.77 6.24
N GLY A 213 -6.90 14.47 5.68
CA GLY A 213 -7.42 15.69 6.28
C GLY A 213 -8.13 16.61 5.27
N PRO A 214 -8.30 17.89 5.62
CA PRO A 214 -9.00 18.86 4.78
C PRO A 214 -8.07 19.40 3.67
N SER A 215 -8.29 18.97 2.42
CA SER A 215 -7.45 19.33 1.26
C SER A 215 -7.55 20.78 0.79
N GLU A 216 -8.49 21.57 1.32
CA GLU A 216 -8.74 22.96 0.89
C GLU A 216 -7.84 23.98 1.61
N ALA A 217 -7.07 23.57 2.63
CA ALA A 217 -6.25 24.47 3.43
C ALA A 217 -4.77 24.49 2.98
N GLU A 218 -4.20 25.70 2.79
CA GLU A 218 -2.76 25.87 2.50
C GLU A 218 -1.86 25.32 3.62
N VAL A 219 -2.29 25.45 4.88
CA VAL A 219 -1.55 24.94 6.05
C VAL A 219 -1.38 23.42 5.96
N PHE A 220 -2.45 22.72 5.55
CA PHE A 220 -2.45 21.27 5.39
C PHE A 220 -1.45 20.81 4.33
N TRP A 221 -1.44 21.44 3.16
CA TRP A 221 -0.44 21.17 2.12
C TRP A 221 0.98 21.50 2.58
N SER A 222 1.15 22.62 3.27
CA SER A 222 2.46 23.02 3.79
C SER A 222 3.02 21.99 4.78
N ASP A 223 2.20 21.49 5.70
CA ASP A 223 2.63 20.51 6.68
C ASP A 223 2.93 19.14 6.05
N PHE A 224 2.12 18.73 5.07
CA PHE A 224 2.38 17.51 4.31
C PHE A 224 3.70 17.58 3.53
N LEU A 225 3.92 18.68 2.78
CA LEU A 225 5.16 18.88 2.03
C LEU A 225 6.38 18.98 2.95
N LYS A 226 6.24 19.63 4.12
CA LYS A 226 7.32 19.68 5.13
C LYS A 226 7.63 18.31 5.71
N ASP A 227 6.65 17.43 5.93
CA ASP A 227 6.90 16.06 6.38
C ASP A 227 7.72 15.28 5.35
N LEU A 228 7.41 15.41 4.06
CA LEU A 228 8.21 14.80 2.98
C LEU A 228 9.64 15.31 2.96
N VAL A 229 9.84 16.64 3.04
CA VAL A 229 11.18 17.25 3.08
C VAL A 229 11.95 16.81 4.32
N ARG A 230 11.32 16.79 5.51
CA ARG A 230 11.94 16.34 6.76
C ARG A 230 12.40 14.88 6.69
N ARG A 231 11.67 14.05 5.94
CA ARG A 231 12.04 12.65 5.71
C ARG A 231 13.16 12.47 4.69
N GLY A 232 13.54 13.52 3.94
CA GLY A 232 14.66 13.52 3.00
C GLY A 232 14.27 13.72 1.53
N LEU A 233 13.03 14.08 1.22
CA LEU A 233 12.63 14.41 -0.16
C LEU A 233 13.35 15.70 -0.61
N THR A 234 14.39 15.55 -1.42
CA THR A 234 15.24 16.66 -1.91
C THR A 234 15.36 16.63 -3.44
N GLY A 235 15.77 17.75 -4.04
CA GLY A 235 16.00 17.84 -5.49
C GLY A 235 14.74 18.00 -6.36
N VAL A 236 13.57 18.24 -5.76
CA VAL A 236 12.30 18.39 -6.51
C VAL A 236 12.36 19.60 -7.46
N LYS A 237 12.20 19.34 -8.76
CA LYS A 237 12.18 20.36 -9.83
C LYS A 237 10.77 20.63 -10.34
N LEU A 238 9.93 19.60 -10.43
CA LEU A 238 8.56 19.70 -10.91
C LEU A 238 7.58 19.01 -9.97
N VAL A 239 6.50 19.71 -9.60
CA VAL A 239 5.36 19.14 -8.90
C VAL A 239 4.14 19.16 -9.81
N ILE A 240 3.50 18.00 -10.00
CA ILE A 240 2.35 17.80 -10.88
C ILE A 240 1.12 17.48 -10.04
N SER A 241 0.06 18.27 -10.16
CA SER A 241 -1.19 18.05 -9.42
C SER A 241 -2.42 18.59 -10.17
N ASP A 242 -3.62 18.35 -9.64
CA ASP A 242 -4.76 19.21 -9.98
C ASP A 242 -4.60 20.60 -9.32
N ALA A 243 -5.38 21.57 -9.78
CA ALA A 243 -5.45 22.91 -9.21
C ALA A 243 -6.22 22.88 -7.88
N HIS A 244 -5.49 22.67 -6.79
CA HIS A 244 -5.99 22.84 -5.43
C HIS A 244 -5.65 24.21 -4.87
N GLU A 245 -6.63 24.85 -4.24
CA GLU A 245 -6.43 26.12 -3.52
C GLU A 245 -5.38 25.92 -2.41
N GLY A 246 -4.36 26.78 -2.36
CA GLY A 246 -3.26 26.70 -1.38
C GLY A 246 -2.07 25.80 -1.76
N LEU A 247 -2.22 24.84 -2.68
CA LEU A 247 -1.12 23.94 -3.04
C LEU A 247 0.03 24.65 -3.76
N LYS A 248 -0.28 25.49 -4.76
CA LYS A 248 0.73 26.23 -5.55
C LYS A 248 1.64 27.06 -4.63
N GLY A 249 1.05 27.81 -3.70
CA GLY A 249 1.78 28.62 -2.71
C GLY A 249 2.63 27.77 -1.76
N ALA A 250 2.10 26.64 -1.29
CA ALA A 250 2.82 25.72 -0.44
C ALA A 250 4.05 25.10 -1.15
N ILE A 251 3.92 24.72 -2.43
CA ILE A 251 5.04 24.19 -3.23
C ILE A 251 6.17 25.21 -3.34
N THR A 252 5.84 26.45 -3.72
CA THR A 252 6.83 27.52 -3.86
C THR A 252 7.54 27.78 -2.53
N ARG A 253 6.81 27.81 -1.41
CA ARG A 253 7.38 28.10 -0.08
C ARG A 253 8.23 26.97 0.48
N VAL A 254 7.82 25.71 0.29
CA VAL A 254 8.45 24.55 0.94
C VAL A 254 9.55 23.93 0.08
N MET A 255 9.34 23.85 -1.24
CA MET A 255 10.24 23.13 -2.15
C MET A 255 10.96 24.04 -3.14
N GLY A 256 10.45 25.25 -3.41
CA GLY A 256 10.98 26.13 -4.46
C GLY A 256 10.88 25.52 -5.86
N ALA A 257 9.99 24.55 -6.06
CA ALA A 257 9.85 23.80 -7.31
C ALA A 257 8.85 24.46 -8.26
N THR A 258 8.99 24.17 -9.57
CA THR A 258 8.00 24.54 -10.57
C THR A 258 6.73 23.71 -10.37
N TRP A 259 5.57 24.35 -10.46
CA TRP A 259 4.29 23.67 -10.43
C TRP A 259 3.72 23.49 -11.84
N GLN A 260 3.19 22.29 -12.10
CA GLN A 260 2.49 21.93 -13.31
C GLN A 260 1.06 21.51 -12.98
N ARG A 261 0.09 22.19 -13.61
CA ARG A 261 -1.31 21.77 -13.59
C ARG A 261 -1.52 20.58 -14.50
N CYS A 262 -2.19 19.55 -14.01
CA CYS A 262 -2.52 18.36 -14.78
C CYS A 262 -3.35 18.69 -16.03
N ARG A 263 -2.84 18.31 -17.22
CA ARG A 263 -3.51 18.54 -18.52
C ARG A 263 -4.91 17.95 -18.58
N VAL A 264 -5.10 16.75 -18.01
CA VAL A 264 -6.40 16.05 -18.04
C VAL A 264 -7.44 16.80 -17.23
N HIS A 265 -7.08 17.27 -16.03
CA HIS A 265 -7.96 18.08 -15.18
C HIS A 265 -8.25 19.44 -15.81
N PHE A 266 -7.22 20.11 -16.36
CA PHE A 266 -7.42 21.33 -17.13
C PHE A 266 -8.41 21.13 -18.29
N MET A 267 -8.26 20.08 -19.10
CA MET A 267 -9.17 19.80 -20.20
C MET A 267 -10.62 19.59 -19.72
N ARG A 268 -10.82 18.91 -18.59
CA ARG A 268 -12.14 18.74 -17.99
C ARG A 268 -12.75 20.08 -17.57
N ASN A 269 -11.95 20.95 -16.94
CA ASN A 269 -12.38 22.27 -16.50
C ASN A 269 -12.67 23.19 -17.69
N ALA A 270 -11.80 23.22 -18.69
CA ALA A 270 -11.98 23.99 -19.93
C ALA A 270 -13.28 23.59 -20.66
N LEU A 271 -13.51 22.29 -20.85
CA LEU A 271 -14.70 21.79 -21.54
C LEU A 271 -16.00 21.99 -20.75
N SER A 272 -15.94 22.30 -19.45
CA SER A 272 -17.15 22.61 -18.67
C SER A 272 -17.81 23.94 -19.07
N TYR A 273 -17.05 24.86 -19.68
CA TYR A 273 -17.55 26.13 -20.21
C TYR A 273 -18.21 26.00 -21.59
N VAL A 274 -18.23 24.80 -22.17
CA VAL A 274 -18.69 24.53 -23.53
C VAL A 274 -19.89 23.58 -23.51
N PRO A 275 -20.92 23.81 -24.34
CA PRO A 275 -22.02 22.86 -24.49
C PRO A 275 -21.53 21.50 -24.99
N LYS A 276 -22.04 20.40 -24.41
CA LYS A 276 -21.60 19.02 -24.69
C LYS A 276 -21.46 18.67 -26.18
N GLY A 277 -22.38 19.15 -27.03
CA GLY A 277 -22.35 18.89 -28.48
C GLY A 277 -21.15 19.49 -29.23
N GLN A 278 -20.43 20.45 -28.63
CA GLN A 278 -19.28 21.13 -29.22
C GLN A 278 -17.95 20.72 -28.56
N ASN A 279 -17.99 19.89 -27.51
CA ASN A 279 -16.80 19.47 -26.77
C ASN A 279 -15.77 18.80 -27.68
N THR A 280 -16.18 18.00 -28.65
CA THR A 280 -15.26 17.29 -29.55
C THR A 280 -14.40 18.26 -30.36
N VAL A 281 -15.02 19.31 -30.91
CA VAL A 281 -14.35 20.32 -31.75
C VAL A 281 -13.43 21.18 -30.89
N VAL A 282 -13.92 21.68 -29.74
CA VAL A 282 -13.11 22.49 -28.83
C VAL A 282 -11.93 21.70 -28.27
N ALA A 283 -12.16 20.44 -27.88
CA ALA A 283 -11.09 19.59 -27.40
C ALA A 283 -10.03 19.32 -28.49
N ALA A 284 -10.44 19.21 -29.76
CA ALA A 284 -9.51 19.06 -30.87
C ALA A 284 -8.65 20.30 -31.07
N ALA A 285 -9.25 21.50 -30.99
CA ALA A 285 -8.52 22.76 -31.08
C ALA A 285 -7.47 22.88 -29.94
N ILE A 286 -7.86 22.66 -28.68
CA ILE A 286 -6.93 22.72 -27.55
C ILE A 286 -5.83 21.66 -27.67
N ARG A 287 -6.14 20.46 -28.19
CA ARG A 287 -5.14 19.41 -28.40
C ARG A 287 -4.01 19.81 -29.35
N GLN A 288 -4.24 20.72 -30.30
CA GLN A 288 -3.19 21.21 -31.20
C GLN A 288 -2.03 21.85 -30.44
N VAL A 289 -2.31 22.46 -29.29
CA VAL A 289 -1.30 23.05 -28.43
C VAL A 289 -0.34 22.00 -27.89
N PHE A 290 -0.86 20.84 -27.49
CA PHE A 290 -0.05 19.76 -26.89
C PHE A 290 0.74 18.94 -27.91
N LEU A 291 0.51 19.17 -29.21
CA LEU A 291 1.27 18.56 -30.30
C LEU A 291 2.53 19.37 -30.66
N GLN A 292 2.68 20.58 -30.11
CA GLN A 292 3.82 21.43 -30.43
C GLN A 292 5.12 20.88 -29.84
N PRO A 293 6.25 20.96 -30.57
CA PRO A 293 7.51 20.32 -30.17
C PRO A 293 8.23 21.05 -29.04
N ASP A 294 7.99 22.35 -28.87
CA ASP A 294 8.70 23.21 -27.92
C ASP A 294 7.76 24.20 -27.21
N GLN A 295 8.26 24.81 -26.14
CA GLN A 295 7.47 25.70 -25.29
C GLN A 295 7.01 26.97 -26.02
N LYS A 296 7.83 27.51 -26.93
CA LYS A 296 7.52 28.75 -27.65
C LYS A 296 6.40 28.52 -28.65
N SER A 297 6.49 27.45 -29.43
CA SER A 297 5.42 27.06 -30.37
C SER A 297 4.13 26.67 -29.63
N ALA A 298 4.23 25.93 -28.52
CA ALA A 298 3.07 25.60 -27.67
C ALA A 298 2.36 26.86 -27.16
N THR A 299 3.12 27.83 -26.65
CA THR A 299 2.59 29.12 -26.15
C THR A 299 1.90 29.92 -27.25
N GLN A 300 2.50 30.00 -28.44
CA GLN A 300 1.92 30.71 -29.57
C GLN A 300 0.58 30.10 -30.00
N VAL A 301 0.54 28.77 -30.17
CA VAL A 301 -0.69 28.06 -30.53
C VAL A 301 -1.73 28.15 -29.41
N TRP A 302 -1.31 28.11 -28.14
CA TRP A 302 -2.20 28.30 -26.99
C TRP A 302 -3.00 29.60 -27.10
N ARG A 303 -2.30 30.73 -27.29
CA ARG A 303 -2.91 32.06 -27.38
C ARG A 303 -3.82 32.19 -28.60
N GLN A 304 -3.37 31.68 -29.76
CA GLN A 304 -4.20 31.67 -30.97
C GLN A 304 -5.52 30.90 -30.76
N VAL A 305 -5.45 29.71 -30.15
CA VAL A 305 -6.64 28.90 -29.85
C VAL A 305 -7.51 29.61 -28.82
N ALA A 306 -6.92 30.21 -27.77
CA ALA A 306 -7.66 30.97 -26.77
C ALA A 306 -8.43 32.15 -27.40
N ASP A 307 -7.79 32.93 -28.28
CA ASP A 307 -8.41 34.07 -28.96
C ASP A 307 -9.58 33.64 -29.87
N GLN A 308 -9.40 32.56 -30.64
CA GLN A 308 -10.45 32.00 -31.50
C GLN A 308 -11.67 31.56 -30.67
N LEU A 309 -11.44 30.87 -29.55
CA LEU A 309 -12.50 30.35 -28.71
C LEU A 309 -13.17 31.43 -27.86
N ARG A 310 -12.43 32.47 -27.44
CA ARG A 310 -12.92 33.54 -26.56
C ARG A 310 -14.09 34.32 -27.19
N THR A 311 -14.12 34.44 -28.52
CA THR A 311 -15.23 35.08 -29.26
C THR A 311 -16.59 34.44 -28.95
N ARG A 312 -16.63 33.11 -28.84
CA ARG A 312 -17.86 32.35 -28.57
C ARG A 312 -18.02 31.97 -27.11
N TRP A 313 -16.90 31.73 -26.41
CA TRP A 313 -16.86 31.31 -25.01
C TRP A 313 -15.86 32.16 -24.22
N PRO A 314 -16.24 33.37 -23.78
CA PRO A 314 -15.34 34.28 -23.08
C PRO A 314 -14.71 33.67 -21.81
N LYS A 315 -15.51 32.91 -21.04
CA LYS A 315 -15.06 32.22 -19.82
C LYS A 315 -14.01 31.14 -20.10
N LEU A 316 -14.11 30.46 -21.25
CA LEU A 316 -13.09 29.49 -21.67
C LEU A 316 -11.78 30.21 -22.00
N GLY A 317 -11.84 31.32 -22.74
CA GLY A 317 -10.65 32.13 -23.04
C GLY A 317 -9.93 32.58 -21.77
N ALA A 318 -10.65 33.14 -20.80
CA ALA A 318 -10.07 33.53 -19.51
C ALA A 318 -9.44 32.34 -18.74
N CYS A 319 -10.12 31.20 -18.70
CA CYS A 319 -9.59 29.97 -18.11
C CYS A 319 -8.29 29.50 -18.80
N MET A 320 -8.20 29.66 -20.13
CA MET A 320 -6.98 29.34 -20.88
C MET A 320 -5.85 30.32 -20.55
N ASP A 321 -6.13 31.61 -20.46
CA ASP A 321 -5.12 32.64 -20.15
C ASP A 321 -4.49 32.43 -18.77
N GLU A 322 -5.32 32.16 -17.77
CA GLU A 322 -4.87 31.90 -16.40
C GLU A 322 -4.03 30.63 -16.27
N ALA A 323 -4.28 29.63 -17.13
CA ALA A 323 -3.69 28.31 -17.03
C ALA A 323 -2.49 28.07 -17.95
N GLU A 324 -2.17 28.98 -18.88
CA GLU A 324 -1.13 28.81 -19.91
C GLU A 324 0.21 28.33 -19.34
N THR A 325 0.75 29.11 -18.39
CA THR A 325 2.07 28.85 -17.80
C THR A 325 2.08 27.56 -16.99
N ASP A 326 1.04 27.34 -16.20
CA ASP A 326 0.94 26.18 -15.31
C ASP A 326 0.67 24.87 -16.07
N VAL A 327 -0.05 24.91 -17.20
CA VAL A 327 -0.33 23.71 -18.02
C VAL A 327 0.83 23.41 -18.98
N LEU A 328 1.63 24.40 -19.37
CA LEU A 328 2.77 24.20 -20.27
C LEU A 328 4.11 24.03 -19.55
N ALA A 329 4.18 24.13 -18.21
CA ALA A 329 5.44 24.04 -17.47
C ALA A 329 6.26 22.78 -17.76
N TYR A 330 5.61 21.63 -18.04
CA TYR A 330 6.27 20.38 -18.42
C TYR A 330 7.09 20.47 -19.72
N THR A 331 6.81 21.45 -20.58
CA THR A 331 7.52 21.63 -21.86
C THR A 331 8.96 22.11 -21.68
N GLY A 332 9.29 22.71 -20.53
CA GLY A 332 10.66 23.06 -20.15
C GLY A 332 11.51 21.87 -19.68
N PHE A 333 10.95 20.66 -19.63
CA PHE A 333 11.62 19.44 -19.17
C PHE A 333 11.98 18.52 -20.35
N PRO A 334 12.91 17.55 -20.14
CA PRO A 334 13.37 16.61 -21.16
C PRO A 334 12.23 15.95 -21.93
N THR A 335 12.33 15.96 -23.26
CA THR A 335 11.26 15.52 -24.18
C THR A 335 10.80 14.08 -23.90
N GLN A 336 11.75 13.22 -23.53
CA GLN A 336 11.54 11.82 -23.18
C GLN A 336 10.60 11.65 -21.97
N HIS A 337 10.58 12.63 -21.05
CA HIS A 337 9.77 12.58 -19.82
C HIS A 337 8.39 13.21 -19.99
N ARG A 338 8.22 14.14 -20.94
CA ARG A 338 7.00 14.95 -21.12
C ARG A 338 5.71 14.13 -21.19
N THR A 339 5.75 12.94 -21.80
CA THR A 339 4.59 12.03 -21.88
C THR A 339 4.11 11.55 -20.51
N LYS A 340 4.97 11.51 -19.50
CA LYS A 340 4.63 11.17 -18.12
C LYS A 340 4.34 12.40 -17.25
N LEU A 341 4.96 13.53 -17.55
CA LEU A 341 4.84 14.77 -16.73
C LEU A 341 3.53 15.53 -16.94
N HIS A 342 2.92 15.47 -18.13
CA HIS A 342 1.75 16.32 -18.42
C HIS A 342 0.47 15.94 -17.67
N SER A 343 0.44 14.88 -16.86
CA SER A 343 -0.76 14.49 -16.11
C SER A 343 -0.47 13.73 -14.81
N THR A 344 -1.50 13.66 -13.95
CA THR A 344 -1.56 12.84 -12.74
C THR A 344 -2.09 11.42 -13.02
N ASN A 345 -2.12 10.97 -14.28
CA ASN A 345 -2.59 9.64 -14.66
C ASN A 345 -1.93 8.47 -13.87
N PRO A 346 -0.63 8.54 -13.49
CA PRO A 346 -0.04 7.49 -12.65
C PRO A 346 -0.75 7.32 -11.30
N LEU A 347 -1.21 8.42 -10.71
CA LEU A 347 -2.00 8.42 -9.48
C LEU A 347 -3.47 8.09 -9.73
N GLU A 348 -4.04 8.40 -10.90
CA GLU A 348 -5.45 8.08 -11.19
C GLU A 348 -5.73 6.57 -11.12
N ARG A 349 -4.83 5.73 -11.67
CA ARG A 349 -4.97 4.27 -11.56
C ARG A 349 -4.88 3.81 -10.11
N LEU A 350 -3.95 4.37 -9.35
CA LEU A 350 -3.77 4.06 -7.93
C LEU A 350 -4.99 4.51 -7.11
N ASN A 351 -5.55 5.67 -7.41
CA ASN A 351 -6.76 6.19 -6.78
C ASN A 351 -7.98 5.33 -7.07
N LYS A 352 -8.11 4.77 -8.28
CA LYS A 352 -9.14 3.78 -8.61
C LYS A 352 -8.99 2.50 -7.78
N GLU A 353 -7.75 2.06 -7.57
CA GLU A 353 -7.45 0.88 -6.75
C GLU A 353 -7.82 1.12 -5.27
N VAL A 354 -7.40 2.26 -4.72
CA VAL A 354 -7.79 2.71 -3.38
C VAL A 354 -9.32 2.77 -3.26
N LYS A 355 -10.00 3.37 -4.24
CA LYS A 355 -11.47 3.48 -4.26
C LYS A 355 -12.15 2.13 -4.28
N ARG A 356 -11.69 1.19 -5.12
CA ARG A 356 -12.26 -0.17 -5.20
C ARG A 356 -12.34 -0.85 -3.84
N ARG A 357 -11.31 -0.69 -3.00
CA ARG A 357 -11.24 -1.28 -1.65
C ARG A 357 -11.98 -0.45 -0.61
N ALA A 358 -11.85 0.88 -0.67
CA ALA A 358 -12.51 1.79 0.25
C ALA A 358 -14.04 1.81 0.11
N ASP A 359 -14.56 1.66 -1.11
CA ASP A 359 -16.01 1.67 -1.39
C ASP A 359 -16.72 0.46 -0.75
N VAL A 360 -16.01 -0.65 -0.51
CA VAL A 360 -16.57 -1.80 0.23
C VAL A 360 -16.75 -1.50 1.72
N VAL A 361 -15.87 -0.68 2.29
CA VAL A 361 -16.01 -0.20 3.68
C VAL A 361 -17.14 0.83 3.76
N GLY A 362 -17.26 1.69 2.73
CA GLY A 362 -18.26 2.74 2.62
C GLY A 362 -17.98 3.92 3.54
N ILE A 363 -18.13 3.74 4.86
CA ILE A 363 -17.88 4.77 5.88
C ILE A 363 -16.86 4.26 6.89
N PHE A 364 -15.74 4.96 6.98
CA PHE A 364 -14.68 4.66 7.93
C PHE A 364 -15.02 5.13 9.35
N PRO A 365 -14.61 4.39 10.39
CA PRO A 365 -14.89 4.78 11.78
C PRO A 365 -13.98 5.91 12.29
N ASN A 366 -12.79 6.07 11.72
CA ASN A 366 -11.80 7.09 12.05
C ASN A 366 -10.72 7.17 10.94
N GLU A 367 -9.86 8.19 11.00
CA GLU A 367 -8.77 8.41 10.05
C GLU A 367 -7.70 7.30 10.11
N ASP A 368 -7.38 6.76 11.29
CA ASP A 368 -6.42 5.66 11.42
C ASP A 368 -6.83 4.43 10.61
N SER A 369 -8.13 4.16 10.53
CA SER A 369 -8.65 3.05 9.72
C SER A 369 -8.54 3.33 8.21
N ILE A 370 -8.59 4.60 7.80
CA ILE A 370 -8.29 5.00 6.42
C ILE A 370 -6.80 4.78 6.15
N ILE A 371 -5.93 5.31 7.02
CA ILE A 371 -4.47 5.17 6.89
C ILE A 371 -4.09 3.71 6.79
N ARG A 372 -4.68 2.83 7.62
CA ARG A 372 -4.45 1.39 7.57
C ARG A 372 -4.79 0.79 6.20
N LEU A 373 -6.01 0.99 5.70
CA LEU A 373 -6.44 0.37 4.44
C LEU A 373 -5.69 0.97 3.26
N VAL A 374 -5.73 2.29 3.13
CA VAL A 374 -5.11 3.00 2.02
C VAL A 374 -3.61 2.79 2.04
N GLY A 375 -2.97 2.94 3.19
CA GLY A 375 -1.54 2.71 3.36
C GLY A 375 -1.11 1.28 3.00
N ALA A 376 -1.91 0.27 3.34
CA ALA A 376 -1.63 -1.12 2.94
C ALA A 376 -1.68 -1.29 1.41
N VAL A 377 -2.69 -0.72 0.75
CA VAL A 377 -2.82 -0.72 -0.72
C VAL A 377 -1.64 -0.01 -1.39
N LEU A 378 -1.24 1.14 -0.82
CA LEU A 378 -0.11 1.91 -1.32
C LEU A 378 1.20 1.13 -1.15
N MET A 379 1.38 0.45 -0.02
CA MET A 379 2.56 -0.37 0.24
C MET A 379 2.66 -1.53 -0.77
N GLU A 380 1.57 -2.29 -0.96
CA GLU A 380 1.50 -3.37 -1.96
C GLU A 380 1.82 -2.84 -3.37
N GLN A 381 1.20 -1.73 -3.77
CA GLN A 381 1.44 -1.15 -5.09
C GLN A 381 2.90 -0.66 -5.24
N ASN A 382 3.50 -0.13 -4.18
CA ASN A 382 4.89 0.29 -4.18
C ASN A 382 5.83 -0.89 -4.39
N ASP A 383 5.58 -2.01 -3.71
CA ASP A 383 6.37 -3.24 -3.85
C ASP A 383 6.31 -3.77 -5.30
N GLU A 384 5.13 -3.76 -5.92
CA GLU A 384 4.99 -4.10 -7.34
C GLU A 384 5.81 -3.18 -8.24
N TRP A 385 5.87 -1.88 -7.96
CA TRP A 385 6.66 -0.93 -8.75
C TRP A 385 8.16 -1.15 -8.60
N GLN A 386 8.63 -1.59 -7.43
CA GLN A 386 10.05 -1.88 -7.22
C GLN A 386 10.54 -3.06 -8.06
N LEU A 387 9.65 -4.01 -8.36
CA LEU A 387 9.94 -5.17 -9.20
C LEU A 387 9.88 -4.87 -10.70
N GLN A 388 9.31 -3.73 -11.09
CA GLN A 388 9.19 -3.32 -12.49
C GLN A 388 10.47 -2.68 -13.03
N HIS A 389 10.57 -2.60 -14.36
CA HIS A 389 11.57 -1.76 -15.01
C HIS A 389 11.41 -0.29 -14.62
N ARG A 390 12.49 0.48 -14.85
CA ARG A 390 12.51 1.92 -14.59
C ARG A 390 11.31 2.60 -15.22
N TYR A 391 10.68 3.48 -14.46
CA TYR A 391 9.50 4.21 -14.88
C TYR A 391 9.86 5.35 -15.86
N MET A 392 11.04 5.94 -15.70
CA MET A 392 11.60 6.97 -16.57
C MET A 392 12.99 6.61 -17.07
N GLN A 393 13.34 7.16 -18.22
CA GLN A 393 14.66 7.02 -18.85
C GLN A 393 15.70 7.81 -18.06
N ILE A 394 16.93 7.30 -17.96
CA ILE A 394 17.99 7.95 -17.18
C ILE A 394 18.63 9.08 -17.99
N GLU A 395 18.63 8.94 -19.32
CA GLU A 395 19.19 9.91 -20.26
C GLU A 395 18.54 11.28 -20.05
N GLY A 396 17.22 11.34 -19.92
CA GLY A 396 16.50 12.56 -19.59
C GLY A 396 16.81 13.08 -18.18
N MET A 397 17.17 12.22 -17.21
CA MET A 397 17.54 12.67 -15.86
C MET A 397 18.91 13.38 -15.87
N ALA A 398 19.83 12.97 -16.74
CA ALA A 398 21.13 13.63 -16.89
C ALA A 398 20.99 15.05 -17.47
N GLU A 399 20.03 15.28 -18.37
CA GLU A 399 19.71 16.61 -18.91
C GLU A 399 19.24 17.60 -17.82
N LEU A 400 18.66 17.12 -16.71
CA LEU A 400 18.21 17.98 -15.60
C LEU A 400 19.35 18.58 -14.78
N ASN A 401 20.54 17.97 -14.85
CA ASN A 401 21.72 18.36 -14.07
C ASN A 401 22.71 19.20 -14.88
N GLN A 402 22.46 19.40 -16.18
CA GLN A 402 23.28 20.31 -16.97
C GLN A 402 22.86 21.74 -16.63
N PRO A 403 23.79 22.60 -16.15
CA PRO A 403 23.50 24.02 -16.10
C PRO A 403 23.14 24.46 -17.53
N MET A 404 22.10 25.29 -17.69
CA MET A 404 21.83 25.94 -18.96
C MET A 404 23.09 26.69 -19.37
N ILE A 405 23.89 26.10 -20.26
CA ILE A 405 24.88 26.86 -21.01
C ILE A 405 24.03 27.71 -21.94
N GLU A 406 23.99 29.01 -21.67
CA GLU A 406 23.53 29.97 -22.66
C GLU A 406 24.40 29.73 -23.90
N GLU A 407 23.82 29.08 -24.92
CA GLU A 407 24.46 28.99 -26.23
C GLU A 407 24.57 30.42 -26.78
N GLU A 408 25.67 31.09 -26.44
CA GLU A 408 26.18 32.18 -27.25
C GLU A 408 26.48 31.59 -28.63
N ASN A 409 25.52 31.77 -29.52
CA ASN A 409 25.60 31.47 -30.93
C ASN A 409 26.65 32.42 -31.55
N GLN A 410 27.93 32.19 -31.28
CA GLN A 410 29.01 32.84 -32.00
C GLN A 410 29.21 32.08 -33.31
N PRO A 411 28.87 32.68 -34.47
CA PRO A 411 29.21 32.08 -35.74
C PRO A 411 30.73 31.98 -35.81
N LEU A 412 31.23 30.75 -36.03
CA LEU A 412 32.63 30.50 -36.33
C LEU A 412 33.00 31.31 -37.58
N HIS A 413 33.59 32.49 -37.36
CA HIS A 413 34.26 33.25 -38.41
C HIS A 413 35.50 32.47 -38.82
N ILE A 414 35.34 31.62 -39.84
CA ILE A 414 36.48 31.09 -40.58
C ILE A 414 37.07 32.25 -41.37
N THR A 415 38.07 32.93 -40.78
CA THR A 415 38.91 33.86 -41.53
C THR A 415 39.80 33.05 -42.46
N ALA A 416 39.50 33.10 -43.76
CA ALA A 416 40.46 32.72 -44.78
C ALA A 416 41.65 33.70 -44.71
N LYS A 417 42.77 33.25 -44.16
CA LYS A 417 44.07 33.90 -44.36
C LYS A 417 44.98 32.94 -45.11
N ALA A 418 45.26 33.36 -46.34
CA ALA A 418 46.15 32.74 -47.31
C ALA A 418 47.62 32.78 -46.86
N ALA A 419 48.36 31.72 -47.20
CA ALA A 419 49.62 31.75 -47.96
C ALA A 419 50.03 30.30 -48.27
#